data_AF-A0A5B8U4L4-F1
#
_entry.id   AF-A0A5B8U4L4-F1
#
_cell.length_a   1.000
_cell.length_b   1.000
_cell.length_c   1.000
_cell.angle_alpha   90.00
_cell.angle_beta   90.00
_cell.angle_gamma   90.00
#
_symmetry.space_group_name_H-M   'P 1'
#
loop_
_entity.id
_entity.type
_entity.pdbx_description
1 polymer ?
#
loop_
_entity_poly.entity_id
_entity_poly.type
_entity_poly.pdbx_seq_one_letter_code
_entity_poly.pdbx_strand_id
1 'polypeptide(L)'
;MMMMIDRLFLVWAIGGLAACFLAGWAIGGSINSGWTGLLWGGGVRMLVVHHITYSINSICHFMGRRGFETPDESRNVWWLAPFTFGESWHNNHHAFPTSARHGLRRWQFDPSALVIRGLEKAGLVWDVVRVSPERMAEKSAAAAAA
;
A
#
# COMPACT_ATOMS: atom_id res chain seq x y z
N MET A 1 20.80 -6.79 5.16
CA MET A 1 19.39 -7.23 5.36
C MET A 1 18.66 -7.39 4.02
N MET A 2 18.46 -6.34 3.21
CA MET A 2 17.71 -6.44 1.94
C MET A 2 18.27 -7.50 0.96
N MET A 3 19.59 -7.57 0.79
CA MET A 3 20.23 -8.61 -0.06
C MET A 3 19.99 -10.05 0.43
N MET A 4 19.78 -10.24 1.73
CA MET A 4 19.49 -11.56 2.29
C MET A 4 18.05 -11.96 1.97
N ILE A 5 17.10 -11.02 2.08
CA ILE A 5 15.69 -11.25 1.75
C ILE A 5 15.56 -11.64 0.27
N ASP A 6 16.26 -10.92 -0.60
CA ASP A 6 16.29 -11.20 -2.05
C ASP A 6 16.84 -12.61 -2.36
N ARG A 7 18.04 -12.93 -1.88
CA ARG A 7 18.66 -14.25 -2.12
C ARG A 7 17.83 -15.42 -1.56
N LEU A 8 17.09 -15.19 -0.48
CA LEU A 8 16.26 -16.19 0.17
C LEU A 8 14.78 -16.10 -0.22
N PHE A 9 14.44 -15.33 -1.26
CA PHE A 9 13.05 -15.07 -1.62
C PHE A 9 12.20 -16.35 -1.73
N LEU A 10 12.72 -17.38 -2.43
CA LEU A 10 12.00 -18.65 -2.58
C LEU A 10 11.82 -19.39 -1.24
N VAL A 11 12.79 -19.30 -0.33
CA VAL A 11 12.67 -19.88 1.02
C VAL A 11 11.55 -19.18 1.79
N TRP A 12 11.49 -17.85 1.73
CA TRP A 12 10.42 -17.09 2.39
C TRP A 12 9.04 -17.33 1.76
N ALA A 13 8.96 -17.40 0.43
CA ALA A 13 7.72 -17.63 -0.29
C ALA A 13 7.16 -19.03 -0.02
N ILE A 14 7.98 -20.07 -0.21
CA ILE A 14 7.59 -21.46 0.03
C ILE A 14 7.34 -21.68 1.53
N GLY A 15 8.20 -21.15 2.40
CA GLY A 15 8.05 -21.23 3.84
C GLY A 15 6.77 -20.58 4.34
N GLY A 16 6.39 -19.42 3.78
CA GLY A 16 5.11 -18.77 4.10
C GLY A 16 3.89 -19.60 3.70
N LEU A 17 3.90 -20.21 2.51
CA LEU A 17 2.84 -21.12 2.08
C LEU A 17 2.77 -22.37 2.98
N ALA A 18 3.92 -22.98 3.28
CA ALA A 18 4.00 -24.11 4.21
C ALA A 18 3.47 -23.72 5.61
N ALA A 19 3.78 -22.52 6.10
CA ALA A 19 3.25 -22.03 7.37
C ALA A 19 1.72 -21.91 7.35
N CYS A 20 1.10 -21.48 6.25
CA CYS A 20 -0.36 -21.47 6.10
C CYS A 20 -0.95 -22.90 6.18
N PHE A 21 -0.32 -23.88 5.53
CA PHE A 21 -0.73 -25.28 5.64
C PHE A 21 -0.62 -25.79 7.08
N LEU A 22 0.53 -25.59 7.72
CA LEU A 22 0.80 -26.07 9.07
C LEU A 22 -0.12 -25.40 10.09
N ALA A 23 -0.42 -24.11 9.94
CA ALA A 23 -1.38 -23.41 10.80
C ALA A 23 -2.79 -23.99 10.64
N GLY A 24 -3.25 -24.21 9.41
CA GLY A 24 -4.55 -24.84 9.15
C GLY A 24 -4.65 -26.25 9.73
N TRP A 25 -3.57 -27.03 9.60
CA TRP A 25 -3.47 -28.37 10.17
C TRP A 25 -3.48 -28.34 11.70
N ALA A 26 -2.71 -27.44 12.33
CA ALA A 26 -2.64 -27.32 13.78
C ALA A 26 -3.95 -26.85 14.41
N ILE A 27 -4.67 -25.92 13.77
CA ILE A 27 -5.94 -25.39 14.27
C ILE A 27 -7.08 -26.40 14.07
N GLY A 28 -7.14 -27.04 12.90
CA GLY A 28 -8.26 -27.93 12.54
C GLY A 28 -8.03 -29.42 12.84
N GLY A 29 -6.81 -29.82 13.18
CA GLY A 29 -6.45 -31.19 13.57
C GLY A 29 -6.43 -32.21 12.42
N SER A 30 -6.62 -31.80 11.17
CA SER A 30 -6.69 -32.72 10.02
C SER A 30 -5.90 -32.22 8.81
N ILE A 31 -5.40 -33.14 7.97
CA ILE A 31 -4.69 -32.78 6.72
C ILE A 31 -5.56 -31.92 5.80
N ASN A 32 -6.87 -32.19 5.76
CA ASN A 32 -7.82 -31.39 5.00
C ASN A 32 -7.86 -29.94 5.50
N SER A 33 -7.84 -29.73 6.82
CA SER A 33 -7.73 -28.39 7.42
C SER A 33 -6.41 -27.71 7.05
N GLY A 34 -5.32 -28.46 6.90
CA GLY A 34 -4.06 -27.95 6.37
C GLY A 34 -4.20 -27.43 4.94
N TRP A 35 -4.80 -28.22 4.03
CA TRP A 35 -5.07 -27.77 2.67
C TRP A 35 -6.01 -26.57 2.60
N THR A 36 -7.03 -26.53 3.45
CA THR A 36 -7.90 -25.35 3.59
C THR A 36 -7.11 -24.11 4.03
N GLY A 37 -6.19 -24.25 4.99
CA GLY A 37 -5.30 -23.18 5.44
C GLY A 37 -4.36 -22.68 4.34
N LEU A 38 -3.77 -23.59 3.57
CA LEU A 38 -2.94 -23.24 2.40
C LEU A 38 -3.74 -22.49 1.32
N LEU A 39 -4.95 -22.98 1.00
CA LEU A 39 -5.79 -22.39 -0.02
C LEU A 39 -6.21 -20.97 0.37
N TRP A 40 -6.82 -20.78 1.54
CA TRP A 40 -7.39 -19.50 1.93
C TRP A 40 -6.35 -18.53 2.48
N GLY A 41 -5.49 -19.00 3.40
CA GLY A 41 -4.44 -18.18 4.02
C GLY A 41 -3.24 -17.92 3.11
N GLY A 42 -2.99 -18.81 2.15
CA GLY A 42 -1.93 -18.68 1.15
C GLY A 42 -2.47 -18.17 -0.19
N GLY A 43 -3.00 -19.08 -1.00
CA GLY A 43 -3.33 -18.81 -2.41
C GLY A 43 -4.34 -17.68 -2.63
N VAL A 44 -5.52 -17.76 -2.02
CA VAL A 44 -6.58 -16.74 -2.15
C VAL A 44 -6.12 -15.41 -1.56
N ARG A 45 -5.50 -15.41 -0.38
CA ARG A 45 -4.91 -14.21 0.23
C ARG A 45 -3.92 -13.53 -0.72
N MET A 46 -3.00 -14.30 -1.32
CA MET A 46 -2.05 -13.77 -2.30
C MET A 46 -2.77 -13.20 -3.50
N LEU A 47 -3.74 -13.92 -4.09
CA LEU A 47 -4.52 -13.44 -5.22
C LEU A 47 -5.16 -12.08 -4.92
N VAL A 48 -5.85 -11.96 -3.78
CA VAL A 48 -6.53 -10.72 -3.39
C VAL A 48 -5.54 -9.57 -3.16
N VAL A 49 -4.45 -9.81 -2.42
CA VAL A 49 -3.44 -8.78 -2.16
C VAL A 49 -2.81 -8.28 -3.47
N HIS A 50 -2.43 -9.18 -4.38
CA HIS A 50 -1.86 -8.77 -5.66
C HIS A 50 -2.86 -7.98 -6.51
N HIS A 51 -4.13 -8.38 -6.55
CA HIS A 51 -5.14 -7.61 -7.29
C HIS A 51 -5.33 -6.21 -6.71
N ILE A 52 -5.32 -6.06 -5.39
CA ILE A 52 -5.38 -4.76 -4.73
C ILE A 52 -4.14 -3.92 -5.13
N THR A 53 -2.93 -4.47 -5.02
CA THR A 53 -1.70 -3.74 -5.39
C THR A 53 -1.68 -3.36 -6.87
N TYR A 54 -1.98 -4.29 -7.78
CA TYR A 54 -1.97 -4.02 -9.22
C TYR A 54 -3.13 -3.12 -9.67
N SER A 55 -4.21 -3.07 -8.89
CA SER A 55 -5.31 -2.12 -9.14
C SER A 55 -4.84 -0.67 -9.06
N ILE A 56 -3.79 -0.37 -8.29
CA ILE A 56 -3.22 0.98 -8.22
C ILE A 56 -2.65 1.37 -9.59
N ASN A 57 -1.81 0.52 -10.17
CA ASN A 57 -1.20 0.79 -11.48
C ASN A 57 -2.22 0.86 -12.62
N SER A 58 -3.35 0.17 -12.51
CA SER A 58 -4.41 0.14 -13.53
C SER A 58 -5.48 1.20 -13.29
N ILE A 59 -6.26 1.06 -12.21
CA ILE A 59 -7.40 1.93 -11.91
C ILE A 59 -6.94 3.37 -11.65
N CYS A 60 -5.88 3.59 -10.87
CA CYS A 60 -5.43 4.95 -10.55
C CYS A 60 -4.72 5.64 -11.72
N HIS A 61 -4.38 4.94 -12.81
CA HIS A 61 -3.92 5.58 -14.05
C HIS A 61 -5.02 5.72 -15.10
N PHE A 62 -6.16 5.05 -14.91
CA PHE A 62 -7.29 5.11 -15.84
C PHE A 62 -8.40 6.07 -15.39
N MET A 63 -8.68 6.15 -14.09
CA MET A 63 -9.80 6.94 -13.57
C MET A 63 -9.51 7.59 -12.22
N GLY A 64 -10.32 8.59 -11.86
CA GLY A 64 -10.21 9.30 -10.58
C GLY A 64 -9.97 10.80 -10.76
N ARG A 65 -9.55 11.46 -9.67
CA ARG A 65 -9.34 12.92 -9.64
C ARG A 65 -7.87 13.26 -9.70
N ARG A 66 -7.52 14.25 -10.53
CA ARG A 66 -6.17 14.80 -10.61
C ARG A 66 -6.15 16.14 -9.86
N GLY A 67 -5.41 16.21 -8.76
CA GLY A 67 -5.32 17.41 -7.90
C GLY A 67 -4.00 18.16 -8.02
N PHE A 68 -3.01 17.56 -8.66
CA PHE A 68 -1.68 18.08 -8.90
C PHE A 68 -1.23 17.73 -10.30
N GLU A 69 -0.45 18.63 -10.90
CA GLU A 69 0.19 18.38 -12.19
C GLU A 69 1.35 17.39 -12.01
N THR A 70 1.37 16.40 -12.89
CA THR A 70 2.37 15.32 -12.93
C THR A 70 2.68 15.02 -14.41
N PRO A 71 3.82 14.40 -14.76
CA PRO A 71 4.09 14.05 -16.16
C PRO A 71 3.28 12.85 -16.65
N ASP A 72 2.52 12.18 -15.78
CA ASP A 72 1.83 10.92 -16.03
C ASP A 72 0.31 11.03 -15.84
N GLU A 73 -0.38 9.90 -16.03
CA GLU A 73 -1.84 9.80 -15.92
C GLU A 73 -2.33 9.42 -14.51
N SER A 74 -1.51 9.63 -13.47
CA SER A 74 -1.88 9.29 -12.10
C SER A 74 -3.09 10.10 -11.60
N ARG A 75 -4.01 9.44 -10.91
CA ARG A 75 -5.27 9.96 -10.39
C ARG A 75 -5.55 9.42 -8.99
N ASN A 76 -6.28 10.19 -8.20
CA ASN A 76 -6.73 9.84 -6.86
C ASN A 76 -8.08 9.10 -6.91
N VAL A 77 -8.15 7.91 -6.30
CA VAL A 77 -9.35 7.07 -6.22
C VAL A 77 -9.70 6.81 -4.75
N TRP A 78 -10.70 7.53 -4.23
CA TRP A 78 -10.95 7.58 -2.78
C TRP A 78 -11.46 6.26 -2.18
N TRP A 79 -12.34 5.55 -2.90
CA TRP A 79 -12.98 4.34 -2.38
C TRP A 79 -12.01 3.15 -2.30
N LEU A 80 -10.88 3.23 -3.00
CA LEU A 80 -9.84 2.21 -3.00
C LEU A 80 -8.85 2.38 -1.82
N ALA A 81 -8.88 3.52 -1.13
CA ALA A 81 -7.94 3.87 -0.07
C ALA A 81 -7.96 2.91 1.14
N PRO A 82 -9.12 2.39 1.62
CA PRO A 82 -9.14 1.44 2.72
C PRO A 82 -8.43 0.11 2.39
N PHE A 83 -8.49 -0.32 1.13
CA PHE A 83 -7.91 -1.59 0.68
C PHE A 83 -6.42 -1.46 0.36
N THR A 84 -6.03 -0.34 -0.24
CA THR A 84 -4.65 -0.04 -0.64
C THR A 84 -3.84 0.66 0.45
N PHE A 85 -4.39 0.78 1.66
CA PHE A 85 -3.73 1.48 2.77
C PHE A 85 -3.36 2.94 2.44
N GLY A 86 -4.08 3.57 1.51
CA GLY A 86 -3.89 4.95 1.08
C GLY A 86 -3.13 5.12 -0.24
N GLU A 87 -2.52 4.07 -0.82
CA GLU A 87 -1.75 4.20 -2.07
C GLU A 87 -2.60 4.65 -3.27
N SER A 88 -3.93 4.49 -3.20
CA SER A 88 -4.85 5.00 -4.22
C SER A 88 -5.00 6.53 -4.25
N TRP A 89 -4.38 7.26 -3.32
CA TRP A 89 -4.09 8.69 -3.49
C TRP A 89 -2.89 8.88 -4.43
N HIS A 90 -2.97 8.26 -5.60
CA HIS A 90 -1.83 8.02 -6.46
C HIS A 90 -1.30 9.30 -7.10
N ASN A 91 -2.18 10.22 -7.51
CA ASN A 91 -1.75 11.52 -8.01
C ASN A 91 -1.02 12.34 -6.93
N ASN A 92 -1.44 12.24 -5.66
CA ASN A 92 -0.71 12.88 -4.58
C ASN A 92 0.70 12.27 -4.41
N HIS A 93 0.82 10.95 -4.53
CA HIS A 93 2.11 10.25 -4.45
C HIS A 93 3.05 10.68 -5.57
N HIS A 94 2.58 10.66 -6.81
CA HIS A 94 3.38 11.12 -7.96
C HIS A 94 3.73 12.61 -7.87
N ALA A 95 2.88 13.42 -7.25
CA ALA A 95 3.19 14.82 -6.99
C ALA A 95 4.26 15.00 -5.89
N PHE A 96 4.26 14.14 -4.85
CA PHE A 96 5.14 14.26 -3.70
C PHE A 96 5.67 12.88 -3.25
N PRO A 97 6.58 12.26 -4.02
CA PRO A 97 6.97 10.85 -3.82
C PRO A 97 7.73 10.60 -2.52
N THR A 98 8.33 11.64 -1.93
CA THR A 98 9.04 11.55 -0.65
C THR A 98 8.14 11.76 0.56
N SER A 99 6.87 12.13 0.36
CA SER A 99 5.92 12.31 1.45
C SER A 99 5.66 11.00 2.19
N ALA A 100 5.73 11.02 3.51
CA ALA A 100 5.31 9.87 4.33
C ALA A 100 3.79 9.63 4.33
N ARG A 101 3.02 10.46 3.63
CA ARG A 101 1.56 10.37 3.51
C ARG A 101 1.16 10.43 2.05
N HIS A 102 0.29 9.52 1.65
CA HIS A 102 -0.41 9.54 0.37
C HIS A 102 -1.62 10.48 0.45
N GLY A 103 -2.37 10.44 1.56
CA GLY A 103 -3.50 11.34 1.82
C GLY A 103 -3.02 12.71 2.31
N LEU A 104 -3.11 13.73 1.47
CA LEU A 104 -2.65 15.10 1.77
C LEU A 104 -3.75 16.01 2.34
N ARG A 105 -5.02 15.71 2.06
CA ARG A 105 -6.17 16.46 2.62
C ARG A 105 -6.73 15.78 3.88
N ARG A 106 -7.41 16.53 4.75
CA ARG A 106 -7.95 16.02 6.03
C ARG A 106 -8.93 14.86 5.86
N TRP A 107 -9.72 14.86 4.78
CA TRP A 107 -10.71 13.82 4.48
C TRP A 107 -10.10 12.60 3.75
N GLN A 108 -8.84 12.68 3.30
CA GLN A 108 -8.19 11.58 2.59
C GLN A 108 -7.68 10.56 3.60
N PHE A 109 -8.47 9.51 3.81
CA PHE A 109 -8.15 8.40 4.69
C PHE A 109 -6.90 7.67 4.21
N ASP A 110 -5.90 7.53 5.09
CA ASP A 110 -4.60 6.95 4.77
C ASP A 110 -4.11 6.10 5.96
N PRO A 111 -4.44 4.79 5.96
CA PRO A 111 -3.97 3.85 6.97
C PRO A 111 -2.45 3.82 7.12
N SER A 112 -1.68 3.89 6.03
CA SER A 112 -0.21 3.87 6.08
C SER A 112 0.34 5.04 6.89
N ALA A 113 -0.21 6.25 6.68
CA ALA A 113 0.15 7.44 7.45
C ALA A 113 -0.18 7.31 8.94
N LEU A 114 -1.27 6.61 9.31
CA LEU A 114 -1.61 6.36 10.71
C LEU A 114 -0.60 5.42 11.37
N VAL A 115 -0.20 4.35 10.67
CA VAL A 115 0.85 3.43 11.15
C VAL A 115 2.16 4.16 11.34
N ILE A 116 2.62 4.94 10.36
CA ILE A 116 3.86 5.72 10.45
C ILE A 116 3.81 6.68 11.65
N ARG A 117 2.70 7.39 11.85
CA ARG A 117 2.52 8.27 13.02
C ARG A 117 2.56 7.52 14.35
N GLY A 118 2.00 6.31 14.40
CA GLY A 118 2.07 5.45 15.58
C GLY A 118 3.52 5.05 15.90
N LEU A 119 4.27 4.65 14.88
CA LEU A 119 5.68 4.29 15.01
C LEU A 119 6.57 5.49 15.37
N GLU A 120 6.29 6.66 14.80
CA GLU A 120 6.98 7.91 15.15
C GLU A 120 6.75 8.29 16.61
N LYS A 121 5.50 8.20 17.09
CA LYS A 121 5.18 8.43 18.51
C LYS A 121 5.86 7.44 19.46
N ALA A 122 6.07 6.20 18.99
CA ALA A 122 6.78 5.18 19.75
C ALA A 122 8.32 5.34 19.68
N GLY A 123 8.85 6.29 18.91
CA GLY A 123 10.28 6.46 18.71
C GLY A 123 10.94 5.41 17.81
N LEU A 124 10.14 4.62 17.09
CA LEU A 124 10.63 3.56 16.18
C LEU A 124 10.98 4.11 14.78
N VAL A 125 10.46 5.28 14.43
CA VAL A 125 10.73 5.98 13.17
C VAL A 125 10.99 7.46 13.48
N TRP A 126 11.97 8.05 12.81
CA TRP A 126 12.34 9.46 12.90
C TRP A 126 12.51 10.06 11.49
N ASP A 127 12.74 11.37 11.39
CA ASP A 127 12.90 12.12 10.12
C ASP A 127 11.75 11.95 9.12
N VAL A 128 10.51 11.92 9.63
CA VAL A 128 9.30 11.72 8.81
C VAL A 128 9.00 12.96 7.95
N VAL A 129 9.17 12.82 6.64
CA VAL A 129 8.92 13.87 5.64
C VAL A 129 7.43 14.14 5.48
N ARG A 130 7.04 15.42 5.60
CA ARG A 130 5.67 15.92 5.41
C ARG A 130 5.66 17.09 4.43
N VAL A 131 4.68 17.11 3.54
CA VAL A 131 4.50 18.21 2.57
C VAL A 131 3.86 19.40 3.27
N SER A 132 4.45 20.60 3.10
CA SER A 132 3.89 21.82 3.65
C SER A 132 2.69 22.32 2.83
N PRO A 133 1.75 23.07 3.43
CA PRO A 133 0.64 23.68 2.70
C PRO A 133 1.06 24.54 1.51
N GLU A 134 2.17 25.27 1.65
CA GLU A 134 2.72 26.16 0.62
C GLU A 134 3.17 25.35 -0.60
N ARG A 135 3.94 24.27 -0.40
CA ARG A 135 4.36 23.37 -1.50
C ARG A 135 3.17 22.71 -2.21
N MET A 136 2.11 22.38 -1.47
CA MET A 136 0.89 21.87 -2.08
C MET A 136 0.20 22.94 -2.94
N ALA A 137 0.10 24.17 -2.43
CA ALA A 137 -0.52 25.28 -3.15
C ALA A 137 0.24 25.63 -4.44
N GLU A 138 1.57 25.70 -4.39
CA GLU A 138 2.43 25.95 -5.56
C GLU A 138 2.16 24.94 -6.69
N LYS A 139 2.14 23.65 -6.36
CA LYS A 139 1.95 22.58 -7.36
C LYS A 139 0.50 22.43 -7.85
N SER A 140 -0.48 22.75 -7.00
CA SER A 140 -1.88 22.80 -7.43
C SER A 140 -2.19 24.01 -8.32
N ALA A 141 -1.55 25.16 -8.08
CA ALA A 141 -1.71 26.35 -8.92
C ALA A 141 -1.16 26.13 -10.34
N ALA A 142 -0.02 25.46 -10.46
CA ALA A 142 0.51 25.04 -11.76
C ALA A 142 -0.51 24.19 -12.55
N ALA A 143 -1.15 23.24 -11.88
CA ALA A 143 -2.17 22.37 -12.49
C ALA A 143 -3.44 23.09 -12.95
N ALA A 144 -3.75 24.27 -12.40
CA ALA A 144 -4.90 25.08 -12.79
C ALA A 144 -4.58 26.07 -13.92
N ALA A 145 -3.29 26.31 -14.19
CA ALA A 145 -2.81 27.22 -15.22
C ALA A 145 -2.50 26.49 -16.56
N ALA A 146 -2.41 25.17 -16.54
CA ALA A 146 -2.26 24.28 -17.70
C ALA A 146 -3.63 23.83 -18.25
#